data_AF-S7RQ68-F1
#
_entry.id   AF-S7RQ68-F1
#
_cell.length_a   1.000
_cell.length_b   1.000
_cell.length_c   1.000
_cell.angle_alpha   90.00
_cell.angle_beta   90.00
_cell.angle_gamma   90.00
#
_symmetry.space_group_name_H-M   'P 1'
#
loop_
_entity.id
_entity.type
_entity.pdbx_description
1 polymer ?
#
loop_
_entity_poly.entity_id
_entity_poly.type
_entity_poly.pdbx_seq_one_letter_code
_entity_poly.pdbx_strand_id
1 'polypeptide(L)'
;MPSPNVVPGSSTRGTGGDSPAPEVPAIHDLLNSMKLRLSFMDREFDVLGNEFTRLAVLASAQKAAEKIQALRSDLDVRDSGRVARIEELKEELWRGLQQRVLHDLSQQADAIIKRRMADNPALKTRVASEDSKRRLQIVQMDLQNSEARRHNHNATIRSRSVKEPLRPLLRPLAMPLTSLSSFPNGMVVPVTPAQPAPPPVTPATPQHRPASLSPASATTVSSDSSWDTDVPTPSERFPRDLRELASFDDDRLKGLLLDYGLGNEGDDMNNREKEMNTFLAHIGVPLQVQPTSAAPRGSGRHPKPVFTRTY
;
A
#
# COMPACT_ATOMS: atom_id res chain seq x y z
N MET A 1 3.87 -59.56 17.56
CA MET A 1 4.10 -61.00 17.81
C MET A 1 4.58 -61.19 19.25
N PRO A 2 3.67 -61.38 20.22
CA PRO A 2 3.96 -62.08 21.45
C PRO A 2 3.20 -63.43 21.48
N SER A 3 3.91 -64.47 21.91
CA SER A 3 3.39 -65.83 22.12
C SER A 3 2.46 -65.91 23.33
N PRO A 4 1.43 -66.79 23.34
CA PRO A 4 0.77 -67.18 24.57
C PRO A 4 1.28 -68.51 25.12
N ASN A 5 1.46 -68.44 26.42
CA ASN A 5 1.93 -69.40 27.40
C ASN A 5 0.93 -70.55 27.59
N VAL A 6 1.42 -71.79 27.67
CA VAL A 6 0.62 -73.00 27.94
C VAL A 6 0.77 -73.34 29.43
N VAL A 7 -0.35 -73.46 30.15
CA VAL A 7 -0.40 -74.00 31.52
C VAL A 7 -1.46 -75.10 31.56
N PRO A 8 -1.13 -76.32 32.03
CA PRO A 8 -2.10 -77.40 32.23
C PRO A 8 -2.59 -77.42 33.69
N GLY A 9 -3.89 -77.44 33.89
CA GLY A 9 -4.53 -77.56 35.21
C GLY A 9 -5.54 -78.71 35.21
N SER A 10 -5.22 -79.77 35.95
CA SER A 10 -5.96 -80.99 36.15
C SER A 10 -7.07 -80.85 37.22
N SER A 11 -8.23 -81.42 36.94
CA SER A 11 -9.31 -81.85 37.87
C SER A 11 -10.34 -82.54 36.97
N THR A 12 -11.05 -83.63 37.29
CA THR A 12 -11.37 -84.29 38.56
C THR A 12 -11.93 -85.68 38.20
N ARG A 13 -11.80 -86.65 39.11
CA ARG A 13 -12.17 -88.06 38.94
C ARG A 13 -13.46 -88.39 39.72
N GLY A 14 -14.33 -89.21 39.11
CA GLY A 14 -15.33 -90.07 39.77
C GLY A 14 -16.72 -89.45 39.95
N THR A 15 -17.85 -90.16 39.90
CA THR A 15 -18.18 -91.60 39.85
C THR A 15 -19.70 -91.74 39.74
N GLY A 16 -20.19 -92.67 38.91
CA GLY A 16 -21.35 -93.55 39.17
C GLY A 16 -22.78 -92.98 39.10
N GLY A 17 -23.67 -93.63 38.34
CA GLY A 17 -25.11 -93.44 38.45
C GLY A 17 -25.91 -94.01 37.28
N ASP A 18 -26.34 -95.25 37.43
CA ASP A 18 -27.17 -96.04 36.53
C ASP A 18 -28.64 -95.54 36.50
N SER A 19 -29.18 -95.17 35.32
CA SER A 19 -30.63 -95.07 35.07
C SER A 19 -30.98 -94.97 33.58
N PRO A 20 -32.06 -95.62 33.13
CA PRO A 20 -32.40 -95.73 31.71
C PRO A 20 -33.12 -94.48 31.18
N ALA A 21 -32.59 -93.92 30.07
CA ALA A 21 -33.25 -93.14 29.01
C ALA A 21 -34.18 -91.98 29.44
N PRO A 22 -33.77 -90.72 29.19
CA PRO A 22 -33.92 -90.15 27.84
C PRO A 22 -32.74 -89.23 27.43
N GLU A 23 -31.53 -89.77 27.28
CA GLU A 23 -30.33 -88.96 26.92
C GLU A 23 -30.18 -88.66 25.42
N VAL A 24 -30.79 -89.47 24.55
CA VAL A 24 -30.75 -89.26 23.09
C VAL A 24 -31.36 -87.92 22.63
N PRO A 25 -32.52 -87.44 23.16
CA PRO A 25 -33.05 -86.13 22.79
C PRO A 25 -32.16 -84.96 23.24
N ALA A 26 -31.51 -85.05 24.41
CA ALA A 26 -30.63 -83.99 24.91
C ALA A 26 -29.36 -83.82 24.05
N ILE A 27 -28.78 -84.91 23.56
CA ILE A 27 -27.64 -84.87 22.63
C ILE A 27 -28.05 -84.26 21.28
N HIS A 28 -29.23 -84.62 20.79
CA HIS A 28 -29.76 -84.06 19.54
C HIS A 28 -30.03 -82.55 19.66
N ASP A 29 -30.56 -82.10 20.80
CA ASP A 29 -30.77 -80.68 21.08
C ASP A 29 -29.45 -79.91 21.22
N LEU A 30 -28.44 -80.49 21.85
CA LEU A 30 -27.09 -79.90 21.89
C LEU A 30 -26.50 -79.79 20.48
N LEU A 31 -26.56 -80.86 19.69
CA LEU A 31 -26.04 -80.88 18.32
C LEU A 31 -26.77 -79.84 17.45
N ASN A 32 -28.09 -79.71 17.62
CA ASN A 32 -28.88 -78.69 16.92
C ASN A 32 -28.53 -77.27 17.39
N SER A 33 -28.29 -77.06 18.67
CA SER A 33 -27.82 -75.77 19.19
C SER A 33 -26.43 -75.40 18.66
N MET A 34 -25.52 -76.38 18.57
CA MET A 34 -24.18 -76.18 17.99
C MET A 34 -24.28 -75.88 16.50
N LYS A 35 -25.14 -76.59 15.75
CA LYS A 35 -25.39 -76.30 14.33
C LYS A 35 -25.99 -74.92 14.12
N LEU A 36 -26.97 -74.52 14.94
CA LEU A 36 -27.55 -73.18 14.90
C LEU A 36 -26.47 -72.13 15.15
N ARG A 37 -25.63 -72.33 16.16
CA ARG A 37 -24.53 -71.42 16.50
C ARG A 37 -23.46 -71.36 15.41
N LEU A 38 -23.13 -72.48 14.78
CA LEU A 38 -22.23 -72.51 13.62
C LEU A 38 -22.84 -71.76 12.43
N SER A 39 -24.11 -72.00 12.11
CA SER A 39 -24.80 -71.28 11.03
C SER A 39 -24.92 -69.78 11.31
N PHE A 40 -25.04 -69.39 12.58
CA PHE A 40 -25.01 -68.00 13.00
C PHE A 40 -23.61 -67.40 12.82
N MET A 41 -22.56 -68.10 13.26
CA MET A 41 -21.17 -67.68 13.04
C MET A 41 -20.81 -67.57 11.55
N ASP A 42 -21.27 -68.50 10.70
CA ASP A 42 -21.04 -68.44 9.26
C ASP A 42 -21.64 -67.16 8.66
N ARG A 43 -22.85 -66.78 9.09
CA ARG A 43 -23.47 -65.51 8.69
C ARG A 43 -22.70 -64.28 9.19
N GLU A 44 -22.19 -64.31 10.43
CA GLU A 44 -21.35 -63.24 10.97
C GLU A 44 -20.04 -63.11 10.18
N PHE A 45 -19.43 -64.22 9.76
CA PHE A 45 -18.25 -64.20 8.89
C PHE A 45 -18.55 -63.64 7.50
N ASP A 46 -19.71 -63.95 6.92
CA ASP A 46 -20.14 -63.36 5.64
C ASP A 46 -20.37 -61.84 5.75
N VAL A 47 -20.98 -61.37 6.85
CA VAL A 47 -21.13 -59.93 7.12
C VAL A 47 -19.76 -59.27 7.25
N LEU A 48 -18.84 -59.87 8.01
CA LEU A 48 -17.49 -59.35 8.18
C LEU A 48 -16.71 -59.33 6.85
N GLY A 49 -16.88 -60.34 5.99
CA GLY A 49 -16.31 -60.37 4.65
C GLY A 49 -16.83 -59.25 3.76
N ASN A 50 -18.14 -58.99 3.81
CA ASN A 50 -18.77 -57.88 3.10
C ASN A 50 -18.31 -56.51 3.63
N GLU A 51 -18.08 -56.38 4.93
CA GLU A 51 -17.50 -55.16 5.50
C GLU A 51 -16.03 -54.97 5.09
N PHE A 52 -15.24 -56.05 5.08
CA PHE A 52 -13.84 -55.98 4.66
C PHE A 52 -13.70 -55.56 3.19
N THR A 53 -14.57 -56.06 2.30
CA THR A 53 -14.58 -55.62 0.89
C THR A 53 -14.98 -54.14 0.76
N ARG A 54 -15.94 -53.65 1.55
CA ARG A 54 -16.29 -52.23 1.61
C ARG A 54 -15.14 -51.37 2.12
N LEU A 55 -14.44 -51.82 3.16
CA LEU A 55 -13.26 -51.12 3.69
C LEU A 55 -12.11 -51.09 2.68
N ALA A 56 -11.91 -52.16 1.91
CA ALA A 56 -10.91 -52.17 0.83
C ALA A 56 -11.23 -51.14 -0.27
N VAL A 57 -12.50 -51.02 -0.66
CA VAL A 57 -12.96 -50.00 -1.61
C VAL A 57 -12.77 -48.59 -1.03
N LEU A 58 -13.12 -48.39 0.25
CA LEU A 58 -12.95 -47.11 0.94
C LEU A 58 -11.47 -46.70 1.05
N ALA A 59 -10.58 -47.65 1.35
CA ALA A 59 -9.14 -47.39 1.40
C ALA A 59 -8.58 -46.97 0.03
N SER A 60 -9.05 -47.61 -1.06
CA SER A 60 -8.69 -47.21 -2.43
C SER A 60 -9.23 -45.80 -2.77
N ALA A 61 -10.47 -45.50 -2.38
CA ALA A 61 -11.07 -44.18 -2.57
C ALA A 61 -10.34 -43.09 -1.78
N GLN A 62 -9.94 -43.38 -0.54
CA GLN A 62 -9.16 -42.48 0.30
C GLN A 62 -7.80 -42.17 -0.36
N LYS A 63 -7.08 -43.19 -0.84
CA LYS A 63 -5.81 -42.99 -1.55
C LYS A 63 -5.97 -42.17 -2.83
N ALA A 64 -7.07 -42.37 -3.56
CA ALA A 64 -7.38 -41.56 -4.74
C ALA A 64 -7.66 -40.09 -4.36
N ALA A 65 -8.39 -39.85 -3.27
CA ALA A 65 -8.66 -38.50 -2.77
C ALA A 65 -7.38 -37.78 -2.34
N GLU A 66 -6.48 -38.46 -1.61
CA GLU A 66 -5.16 -37.93 -1.24
C GLU A 66 -4.34 -37.55 -2.49
N LYS A 67 -4.37 -38.38 -3.54
CA LYS A 67 -3.69 -38.07 -4.81
C LYS A 67 -4.30 -36.86 -5.53
N ILE A 68 -5.63 -36.72 -5.52
CA ILE A 68 -6.31 -35.55 -6.10
C ILE A 68 -5.93 -34.28 -5.32
N GLN A 69 -5.86 -34.35 -4.00
CA GLN A 69 -5.44 -33.23 -3.17
C GLN A 69 -3.98 -32.83 -3.46
N ALA A 70 -3.08 -33.79 -3.57
CA ALA A 70 -1.69 -33.54 -3.94
C ALA A 70 -1.56 -32.87 -5.32
N LEU A 71 -2.34 -33.33 -6.32
CA LEU A 71 -2.38 -32.72 -7.65
C LEU A 71 -2.94 -31.30 -7.62
N ARG A 72 -3.96 -31.03 -6.81
CA ARG A 72 -4.49 -29.66 -6.63
C ARG A 72 -3.44 -28.72 -6.06
N SER A 73 -2.73 -29.13 -5.01
CA SER A 73 -1.67 -28.30 -4.43
C SER A 73 -0.51 -28.04 -5.41
N ASP A 74 -0.14 -29.02 -6.25
CA ASP A 74 0.90 -28.81 -7.28
C ASP A 74 0.43 -27.85 -8.39
N LEU A 75 -0.85 -27.93 -8.78
CA LEU A 75 -1.43 -26.96 -9.72
C LEU A 75 -1.47 -25.55 -9.14
N ASP A 76 -1.88 -25.37 -7.89
CA ASP A 76 -1.93 -24.05 -7.24
C ASP A 76 -0.52 -23.42 -7.16
N VAL A 77 0.51 -24.22 -6.87
CA VAL A 77 1.91 -23.75 -6.86
C VAL A 77 2.38 -23.35 -8.26
N ARG A 78 2.00 -24.10 -9.30
CA ARG A 78 2.36 -23.75 -10.69
C ARG A 78 1.63 -22.52 -11.19
N ASP A 79 0.35 -22.38 -10.86
CA ASP A 79 -0.46 -21.26 -11.30
C ASP A 79 -0.05 -19.97 -10.61
N SER A 80 0.22 -20.00 -9.30
CA SER A 80 0.83 -18.86 -8.60
C SER A 80 2.19 -18.47 -9.20
N GLY A 81 3.02 -19.44 -9.55
CA GLY A 81 4.29 -19.19 -10.26
C GLY A 81 4.12 -18.57 -11.65
N ARG A 82 3.09 -18.97 -12.41
CA ARG A 82 2.78 -18.36 -13.72
C ARG A 82 2.27 -16.94 -13.59
N VAL A 83 1.37 -16.69 -12.64
CA VAL A 83 0.84 -15.35 -12.37
C VAL A 83 1.97 -14.40 -11.96
N ALA A 84 2.89 -14.85 -11.09
CA ALA A 84 4.05 -14.05 -10.69
C ALA A 84 4.93 -13.66 -11.90
N ARG A 85 5.22 -14.62 -12.81
CA ARG A 85 5.99 -14.34 -14.04
C ARG A 85 5.28 -13.39 -15.00
N ILE A 86 3.95 -13.51 -15.12
CA ILE A 86 3.16 -12.61 -15.96
C ILE A 86 3.23 -11.18 -15.41
N GLU A 87 3.12 -11.01 -14.09
CA GLU A 87 3.21 -9.69 -13.48
C GLU A 87 4.61 -9.09 -13.64
N GLU A 88 5.68 -9.89 -13.47
CA GLU A 88 7.06 -9.46 -13.73
C GLU A 88 7.26 -8.98 -15.18
N LEU A 89 6.80 -9.75 -16.17
CA LEU A 89 6.88 -9.37 -17.58
C LEU A 89 6.06 -8.12 -17.89
N LYS A 90 4.90 -7.97 -17.25
CA LYS A 90 4.06 -6.77 -17.41
C LYS A 90 4.75 -5.54 -16.85
N GLU A 91 5.39 -5.63 -15.70
CA GLU A 91 6.19 -4.53 -15.16
C GLU A 91 7.39 -4.19 -16.05
N GLU A 92 8.09 -5.19 -16.57
CA GLU A 92 9.22 -4.98 -17.47
C GLU A 92 8.78 -4.28 -18.76
N LEU A 93 7.69 -4.76 -19.38
CA LEU A 93 7.11 -4.14 -20.57
C LEU A 93 6.63 -2.73 -20.30
N TRP A 94 6.00 -2.48 -19.15
CA TRP A 94 5.53 -1.14 -18.78
C TRP A 94 6.70 -0.17 -18.60
N ARG A 95 7.76 -0.59 -17.89
CA ARG A 95 8.98 0.20 -17.74
C ARG A 95 9.62 0.50 -19.09
N GLY A 96 9.75 -0.50 -19.96
CA GLY A 96 10.31 -0.32 -21.31
C GLY A 96 9.47 0.60 -22.19
N LEU A 97 8.14 0.45 -22.18
CA LEU A 97 7.22 1.31 -22.92
C LEU A 97 7.29 2.75 -22.41
N GLN A 98 7.27 2.96 -21.10
CA GLN A 98 7.34 4.28 -20.49
C GLN A 98 8.65 4.99 -20.85
N GLN A 99 9.79 4.29 -20.77
CA GLN A 99 11.08 4.84 -21.18
C GLN A 99 11.10 5.22 -22.65
N ARG A 100 10.57 4.37 -23.53
CA ARG A 100 10.53 4.64 -24.97
C ARG A 100 9.63 5.83 -25.32
N VAL A 101 8.43 5.87 -24.75
CA VAL A 101 7.48 6.97 -24.98
C VAL A 101 8.07 8.29 -24.48
N LEU A 102 8.68 8.31 -23.30
CA LEU A 102 9.35 9.51 -22.78
C LEU A 102 10.52 9.93 -23.68
N HIS A 103 11.32 8.98 -24.14
CA HIS A 103 12.44 9.26 -25.04
C HIS A 103 11.97 9.85 -26.38
N ASP A 104 10.99 9.22 -27.01
CA ASP A 104 10.47 9.65 -28.32
C ASP A 104 9.78 11.02 -28.22
N LEU A 105 9.00 11.26 -27.16
CA LEU A 105 8.39 12.57 -26.91
C LEU A 105 9.45 13.65 -26.63
N SER A 106 10.49 13.34 -25.86
CA SER A 106 11.62 14.27 -25.63
C SER A 106 12.32 14.61 -26.93
N GLN A 107 12.63 13.61 -27.76
CA GLN A 107 13.26 13.83 -29.06
C GLN A 107 12.39 14.69 -29.98
N GLN A 108 11.08 14.44 -30.03
CA GLN A 108 10.15 15.23 -30.83
C GLN A 108 10.06 16.68 -30.32
N ALA A 109 9.99 16.88 -29.01
CA ALA A 109 9.98 18.20 -28.40
C ALA A 109 11.27 18.96 -28.73
N ASP A 110 12.44 18.34 -28.58
CA ASP A 110 13.73 18.93 -28.91
C ASP A 110 13.85 19.29 -30.39
N ALA A 111 13.35 18.42 -31.29
CA ALA A 111 13.33 18.68 -32.72
C ALA A 111 12.43 19.88 -33.06
N ILE A 112 11.24 19.97 -32.46
CA ILE A 112 10.32 21.09 -32.64
C ILE A 112 10.94 22.39 -32.11
N ILE A 113 11.51 22.37 -30.89
CA ILE A 113 12.18 23.52 -30.27
C ILE A 113 13.35 23.98 -31.14
N LYS A 114 14.21 23.06 -31.58
CA LYS A 114 15.36 23.37 -32.43
C LYS A 114 14.94 23.98 -33.77
N ARG A 115 13.89 23.44 -34.40
CA ARG A 115 13.33 24.00 -35.64
C ARG A 115 12.79 25.43 -35.41
N ARG A 116 11.99 25.63 -34.36
CA ARG A 116 11.45 26.96 -34.01
C ARG A 116 12.56 27.97 -33.68
N MET A 117 13.64 27.54 -33.04
CA MET A 117 14.80 28.38 -32.76
C MET A 117 15.62 28.73 -34.01
N ALA A 118 15.69 27.83 -34.99
CA ALA A 118 16.34 28.11 -36.27
C ALA A 118 15.53 29.11 -37.11
N ASP A 119 14.20 28.96 -37.12
CA ASP A 119 13.28 29.83 -37.87
C ASP A 119 13.19 31.24 -37.26
N ASN A 120 13.52 31.41 -35.98
CA ASN A 120 13.41 32.69 -35.28
C ASN A 120 14.64 32.96 -34.37
N PRO A 121 15.68 33.64 -34.89
CA PRO A 121 16.90 33.92 -34.12
C PRO A 121 16.66 34.87 -32.93
N ALA A 122 15.62 35.71 -32.97
CA ALA A 122 15.26 36.57 -31.85
C ALA A 122 14.74 35.78 -30.64
N LEU A 123 14.07 34.63 -30.87
CA LEU A 123 13.72 33.70 -29.80
C LEU A 123 14.96 33.11 -29.15
N LYS A 124 16.01 32.79 -29.92
CA LYS A 124 17.26 32.24 -29.38
C LYS A 124 17.94 33.24 -28.43
N THR A 125 18.03 34.51 -28.81
CA THR A 125 18.60 35.55 -27.93
C THR A 125 17.74 35.78 -26.70
N ARG A 126 16.42 35.75 -26.84
CA ARG A 126 15.48 35.90 -25.71
C ARG A 126 15.62 34.75 -24.71
N VAL A 127 15.60 33.50 -25.18
CA VAL A 127 15.76 32.31 -24.32
C VAL A 127 17.12 32.36 -23.60
N ALA A 128 18.20 32.70 -24.30
CA ALA A 128 19.51 32.84 -23.66
C ALA A 128 19.54 33.95 -22.60
N SER A 129 18.89 35.10 -22.85
CA SER A 129 18.80 36.17 -21.86
C SER A 129 17.96 35.78 -20.64
N GLU A 130 16.87 35.04 -20.84
CA GLU A 130 16.02 34.55 -19.75
C GLU A 130 16.75 33.48 -18.92
N ASP A 131 17.48 32.57 -19.57
CA ASP A 131 18.32 31.59 -18.88
C ASP A 131 19.39 32.27 -18.02
N SER A 132 20.05 33.31 -18.55
CA SER A 132 21.00 34.12 -17.78
C SER A 132 20.32 34.83 -16.62
N LYS A 133 19.15 35.45 -16.83
CA LYS A 133 18.38 36.12 -15.77
C LYS A 133 18.00 35.14 -14.66
N ARG A 134 17.51 33.95 -15.04
CA ARG A 134 17.14 32.89 -14.12
C ARG A 134 18.35 32.37 -13.33
N ARG A 135 19.49 32.16 -13.99
CA ARG A 135 20.74 31.78 -13.31
C ARG A 135 21.16 32.83 -12.28
N LEU A 136 21.07 34.12 -12.63
CA LEU A 136 21.37 35.20 -11.69
C LEU A 136 20.41 35.22 -10.50
N GLN A 137 19.11 35.00 -10.73
CA GLN A 137 18.12 34.89 -9.65
C GLN A 137 18.39 33.69 -8.73
N ILE A 138 18.77 32.53 -9.28
CA ILE A 138 19.17 31.36 -8.49
C ILE A 138 20.39 31.70 -7.62
N VAL A 139 21.43 32.29 -8.21
CA VAL A 139 22.63 32.68 -7.46
C VAL A 139 22.31 33.70 -6.37
N GLN A 140 21.45 34.68 -6.66
CA GLN A 140 21.03 35.68 -5.68
C GLN A 140 20.24 35.04 -4.52
N MET A 141 19.33 34.12 -4.84
CA MET A 141 18.58 33.34 -3.86
C MET A 141 19.52 32.49 -2.99
N ASP A 142 20.48 31.80 -3.59
CA ASP A 142 21.45 30.97 -2.88
C ASP A 142 22.35 31.79 -1.97
N LEU A 143 22.76 32.99 -2.42
CA LEU A 143 23.52 33.93 -1.61
C LEU A 143 22.71 34.37 -0.39
N GLN A 144 21.45 34.78 -0.58
CA GLN A 144 20.56 35.18 0.52
C GLN A 144 20.27 34.02 1.48
N ASN A 145 20.04 32.82 0.97
CA ASN A 145 19.84 31.62 1.76
C ASN A 145 21.11 31.26 2.55
N SER A 146 22.28 31.41 1.96
CA SER A 146 23.56 31.20 2.65
C SER A 146 23.78 32.23 3.76
N GLU A 147 23.41 33.50 3.52
CA GLU A 147 23.47 34.54 4.56
C GLU A 147 22.47 34.26 5.70
N ALA A 148 21.24 33.87 5.38
CA ALA A 148 20.22 33.48 6.34
C ALA A 148 20.68 32.29 7.20
N ARG A 149 21.25 31.25 6.59
CA ARG A 149 21.84 30.10 7.31
C ARG A 149 22.98 30.54 8.24
N ARG A 150 23.89 31.40 7.77
CA ARG A 150 24.96 31.96 8.62
C ARG A 150 24.39 32.77 9.79
N HIS A 151 23.35 33.55 9.57
CA HIS A 151 22.70 34.32 10.62
C HIS A 151 22.05 33.40 11.67
N ASN A 152 21.26 32.42 11.22
CA ASN A 152 20.59 31.45 12.09
C ASN A 152 21.61 30.61 12.90
N HIS A 153 22.71 30.22 12.26
CA HIS A 153 23.83 29.55 12.91
C HIS A 153 24.45 30.41 14.02
N ASN A 154 24.79 31.67 13.70
CA ASN A 154 25.42 32.60 14.64
C ASN A 154 24.51 32.98 15.81
N ALA A 155 23.24 33.23 15.53
CA ALA A 155 22.19 33.49 16.52
C ALA A 155 22.17 32.35 17.56
N THR A 156 22.05 31.12 17.08
CA THR A 156 21.98 29.93 17.93
C THR A 156 23.24 29.73 18.77
N ILE A 157 24.42 29.98 18.19
CA ILE A 157 25.70 29.81 18.91
C ILE A 157 25.86 30.83 20.03
N ARG A 158 25.48 32.09 19.80
CA ARG A 158 25.77 33.20 20.71
C ARG A 158 24.76 33.31 21.83
N SER A 159 23.47 33.22 21.53
CA SER A 159 22.46 33.61 22.52
C SER A 159 22.08 32.49 23.48
N ARG A 160 22.38 31.21 23.17
CA ARG A 160 21.80 30.02 23.85
C ARG A 160 20.28 30.13 24.04
N SER A 161 19.62 31.06 23.35
CA SER A 161 18.26 31.48 23.65
C SER A 161 17.38 31.06 22.49
N VAL A 162 16.35 30.29 22.82
CA VAL A 162 15.36 29.78 21.85
C VAL A 162 14.47 30.92 21.31
N LYS A 163 14.68 32.16 21.77
CA LYS A 163 13.85 33.35 21.50
C LYS A 163 14.41 34.26 20.41
N GLU A 164 15.64 34.01 19.95
CA GLU A 164 16.24 34.86 18.91
C GLU A 164 15.52 34.62 17.57
N PRO A 165 15.12 35.68 16.85
CA PRO A 165 14.34 35.53 15.63
C PRO A 165 15.17 34.87 14.52
N LEU A 166 14.60 33.85 13.90
CA LEU A 166 15.19 33.18 12.75
C LEU A 166 14.97 34.02 11.49
N ARG A 167 16.00 34.11 10.64
CA ARG A 167 15.87 34.69 9.30
C ARG A 167 15.27 33.66 8.35
N PRO A 168 14.18 34.00 7.64
CA PRO A 168 13.52 33.08 6.72
C PRO A 168 14.37 32.85 5.48
N LEU A 169 14.40 31.60 5.03
CA LEU A 169 15.01 31.22 3.75
C LEU A 169 14.00 31.45 2.62
N LEU A 170 14.50 31.87 1.47
CA LEU A 170 13.73 31.91 0.24
C LEU A 170 13.46 30.51 -0.27
N ARG A 171 12.23 30.28 -0.73
CA ARG A 171 11.83 29.01 -1.35
C ARG A 171 12.59 28.80 -2.65
N PRO A 172 12.95 27.55 -3.00
CA PRO A 172 13.49 27.26 -4.32
C PRO A 172 12.54 27.82 -5.37
N LEU A 173 13.07 28.58 -6.34
CA LEU A 173 12.28 28.99 -7.49
C LEU A 173 11.62 27.72 -8.04
N ALA A 174 10.28 27.67 -8.02
CA ALA A 174 9.56 26.56 -8.61
C ALA A 174 10.15 26.39 -9.99
N MET A 175 10.88 25.29 -10.21
CA MET A 175 11.25 24.94 -11.56
C MET A 175 9.92 24.93 -12.32
N PRO A 176 9.85 25.44 -13.55
CA PRO A 176 8.73 25.13 -14.41
C PRO A 176 8.79 23.62 -14.63
N LEU A 177 8.29 22.88 -13.64
CA LEU A 177 7.74 21.57 -13.76
C LEU A 177 6.66 21.83 -14.78
N THR A 178 6.97 21.47 -16.02
CA THR A 178 6.01 21.16 -17.06
C THR A 178 4.71 20.78 -16.37
N SER A 179 3.73 21.66 -16.47
CA SER A 179 2.47 21.70 -15.73
C SER A 179 1.60 20.49 -16.09
N LEU A 180 2.08 19.29 -15.77
CA LEU A 180 1.44 18.01 -16.07
C LEU A 180 0.55 17.51 -14.91
N SER A 181 0.52 18.17 -13.76
CA SER A 181 -0.26 17.72 -12.60
C SER A 181 -1.53 18.51 -12.30
N SER A 182 -1.84 19.54 -13.09
CA SER A 182 -3.17 20.16 -13.09
C SER A 182 -3.99 19.65 -14.28
N PHE A 183 -4.04 18.34 -14.46
CA PHE A 183 -5.27 17.76 -14.98
C PHE A 183 -6.25 17.78 -13.81
N PRO A 184 -7.34 18.56 -13.85
CA PRO A 184 -8.41 18.38 -12.90
C PRO A 184 -8.91 16.94 -13.06
N ASN A 185 -8.49 16.07 -12.15
CA ASN A 185 -9.09 14.77 -11.92
C ASN A 185 -10.58 15.01 -11.66
N GLY A 186 -11.35 14.86 -12.72
CA GLY A 186 -12.75 15.29 -12.76
C GLY A 186 -13.42 15.16 -14.13
N MET A 187 -12.77 14.58 -15.15
CA MET A 187 -13.52 13.93 -16.22
C MET A 187 -14.13 12.65 -15.67
N VAL A 188 -15.17 12.82 -14.86
CA VAL A 188 -16.23 11.84 -14.73
C VAL A 188 -16.83 11.78 -16.13
N VAL A 189 -16.40 10.81 -16.93
CA VAL A 189 -17.15 10.44 -18.14
C VAL A 189 -18.53 10.04 -17.63
N PRO A 190 -19.61 10.74 -17.96
CA PRO A 190 -20.94 10.27 -17.61
C PRO A 190 -21.12 8.96 -18.37
N VAL A 191 -21.02 7.83 -17.66
CA VAL A 191 -21.63 6.59 -18.15
C VAL A 191 -23.12 6.87 -18.12
N THR A 192 -23.64 7.26 -19.29
CA THR A 192 -25.06 7.33 -19.57
C THR A 192 -25.65 5.95 -19.28
N PRO A 193 -26.48 5.77 -18.23
CA PRO A 193 -27.27 4.57 -18.15
C PRO A 193 -28.22 4.58 -19.36
N ALA A 194 -28.28 3.45 -20.07
CA ALA A 194 -29.11 3.25 -21.25
C ALA A 194 -30.53 3.79 -21.00
N GLN A 195 -30.85 4.92 -21.62
CA GLN A 195 -32.15 5.56 -21.53
C GLN A 195 -33.10 4.86 -22.51
N PRO A 196 -34.27 4.36 -22.06
CA PRO A 196 -35.31 3.85 -22.95
C PRO A 196 -35.78 4.94 -23.92
N ALA A 197 -36.08 4.54 -25.16
CA ALA A 197 -36.45 5.41 -26.27
C ALA A 197 -37.59 6.41 -25.93
N PRO A 198 -37.51 7.66 -26.42
CA PRO A 198 -38.57 8.65 -26.22
C PRO A 198 -39.77 8.42 -27.18
N PRO A 199 -41.03 8.69 -26.74
CA PRO A 199 -42.21 8.75 -27.60
C PRO A 199 -42.27 10.04 -28.45
N PRO A 200 -43.11 10.08 -29.50
CA PRO A 200 -43.07 11.10 -30.53
C PRO A 200 -43.65 12.47 -30.12
N VAL A 201 -43.11 13.49 -30.79
CA VAL A 201 -43.38 14.93 -30.75
C VAL A 201 -44.84 15.36 -30.83
N THR A 202 -45.20 16.35 -30.01
CA THR A 202 -46.29 17.31 -30.26
C THR A 202 -45.74 18.76 -30.29
N PRO A 203 -46.31 19.66 -31.12
CA PRO A 203 -45.77 20.99 -31.35
C PRO A 203 -46.45 22.10 -30.51
N ALA A 204 -45.64 23.13 -30.25
CA ALA A 204 -45.97 24.56 -30.09
C ALA A 204 -46.74 25.05 -28.83
N THR A 205 -46.02 25.79 -27.98
CA THR A 205 -46.53 27.02 -27.33
C THR A 205 -45.36 28.00 -27.08
N PRO A 206 -45.42 29.26 -27.55
CA PRO A 206 -44.42 30.28 -27.23
C PRO A 206 -44.84 31.03 -25.96
N GLN A 207 -43.99 31.01 -24.91
CA GLN A 207 -44.12 31.94 -23.79
C GLN A 207 -42.83 32.74 -23.57
N HIS A 208 -43.01 34.05 -23.65
CA HIS A 208 -42.07 35.12 -23.33
C HIS A 208 -41.51 34.97 -21.91
N ARG A 209 -40.20 35.20 -21.76
CA ARG A 209 -39.56 35.45 -20.47
C ARG A 209 -38.78 36.78 -20.54
N PRO A 210 -39.01 37.73 -19.60
CA PRO A 210 -38.32 39.01 -19.59
C PRO A 210 -36.87 38.87 -19.11
N ALA A 211 -36.02 39.70 -19.70
CA ALA A 211 -34.60 39.83 -19.40
C ALA A 211 -34.36 40.36 -17.97
N SER A 212 -33.48 39.68 -17.24
CA SER A 212 -32.80 40.23 -16.06
C SER A 212 -31.30 40.20 -16.38
N LEU A 213 -30.79 41.38 -16.75
CA LEU A 213 -29.38 41.66 -16.95
C LEU A 213 -28.74 41.88 -15.59
N SER A 214 -28.05 40.87 -15.07
CA SER A 214 -27.06 41.07 -14.02
C SER A 214 -25.70 41.28 -14.70
N PRO A 215 -24.97 42.37 -14.37
CA PRO A 215 -23.62 42.56 -14.87
C PRO A 215 -22.71 41.56 -14.15
N ALA A 216 -22.41 40.45 -14.82
CA ALA A 216 -21.31 39.61 -14.40
C ALA A 216 -20.03 40.44 -14.57
N SER A 217 -19.40 40.78 -13.45
CA SER A 217 -18.04 41.32 -13.43
C SER A 217 -17.14 40.35 -14.18
N ALA A 218 -16.85 40.68 -15.43
CA ALA A 218 -15.79 40.07 -16.18
C ALA A 218 -14.49 40.48 -15.48
N THR A 219 -14.02 39.63 -14.56
CA THR A 219 -12.63 39.67 -14.13
C THR A 219 -11.84 39.29 -15.38
N THR A 220 -11.41 40.29 -16.12
CA THR A 220 -10.46 40.17 -17.21
C THR A 220 -9.17 39.66 -16.58
N VAL A 221 -9.07 38.35 -16.40
CA VAL A 221 -7.81 37.64 -16.29
C VAL A 221 -7.17 37.79 -17.66
N SER A 222 -6.58 38.95 -17.90
CA SER A 222 -5.52 39.11 -18.88
C SER A 222 -4.43 38.15 -18.44
N SER A 223 -4.51 36.92 -18.95
CA SER A 223 -3.42 35.97 -19.05
C SER A 223 -2.37 36.55 -20.01
N ASP A 224 -1.84 37.71 -19.65
CA ASP A 224 -0.55 38.11 -20.13
C ASP A 224 0.38 37.08 -19.51
N SER A 225 0.82 36.14 -20.35
CA SER A 225 1.79 35.09 -20.01
C SER A 225 3.13 35.76 -19.74
N SER A 226 3.15 36.56 -18.68
CA SER A 226 4.32 37.19 -18.13
C SER A 226 5.06 36.07 -17.46
N TRP A 227 6.15 35.65 -18.08
CA TRP A 227 7.22 34.89 -17.45
C TRP A 227 7.92 35.73 -16.37
N ASP A 228 7.22 36.66 -15.71
CA ASP A 228 7.62 37.22 -14.44
C ASP A 228 7.63 36.07 -13.45
N THR A 229 8.79 35.43 -13.38
CA THR A 229 9.25 34.71 -12.20
C THR A 229 8.87 35.54 -10.98
N ASP A 230 7.85 35.09 -10.27
CA ASP A 230 7.48 35.65 -8.99
C ASP A 230 8.75 35.79 -8.16
N VAL A 231 8.96 36.99 -7.62
CA VAL A 231 10.12 37.27 -6.77
C VAL A 231 10.14 36.18 -5.69
N PRO A 232 11.27 35.48 -5.49
CA PRO A 232 11.33 34.36 -4.55
C PRO A 232 10.92 34.88 -3.17
N THR A 233 9.73 34.47 -2.72
CA THR A 233 9.15 34.86 -1.45
C THR A 233 9.40 33.76 -0.41
N PRO A 234 9.74 34.13 0.83
CA PRO A 234 9.80 33.15 1.91
C PRO A 234 8.45 32.46 2.14
N SER A 235 8.46 31.26 2.73
CA SER A 235 7.20 30.60 3.13
C SER A 235 6.49 31.41 4.21
N GLU A 236 5.17 31.57 4.08
CA GLU A 236 4.31 32.20 5.10
C GLU A 236 4.29 31.40 6.41
N ARG A 237 4.63 30.10 6.33
CA ARG A 237 4.66 29.19 7.48
C ARG A 237 6.02 29.18 8.19
N PHE A 238 6.99 29.97 7.73
CA PHE A 238 8.32 29.99 8.33
C PHE A 238 8.23 30.45 9.81
N PRO A 239 8.77 29.66 10.76
CA PRO A 239 8.68 30.00 12.18
C PRO A 239 9.52 31.23 12.51
N ARG A 240 8.99 32.12 13.35
CA ARG A 240 9.72 33.32 13.80
C ARG A 240 10.88 32.95 14.72
N ASP A 241 10.72 31.93 15.54
CA ASP A 241 11.74 31.45 16.48
C ASP A 241 11.70 29.92 16.63
N LEU A 242 12.71 29.35 17.28
CA LEU A 242 12.78 27.89 17.51
C LEU A 242 11.66 27.39 18.45
N ARG A 243 11.07 28.30 19.23
CA ARG A 243 9.95 27.98 20.12
C ARG A 243 8.65 27.79 19.34
N GLU A 244 8.40 28.64 18.35
CA GLU A 244 7.30 28.49 17.41
C GLU A 244 7.45 27.20 16.62
N LEU A 245 8.65 26.89 16.12
CA LEU A 245 8.91 25.62 15.43
C LEU A 245 8.61 24.40 16.32
N ALA A 246 9.02 24.43 17.60
CA ALA A 246 8.72 23.36 18.55
C ALA A 246 7.21 23.14 18.79
N SER A 247 6.41 24.18 18.57
CA SER A 247 4.95 24.16 18.73
C SER A 247 4.19 23.75 17.46
N PHE A 248 4.88 23.49 16.34
CA PHE A 248 4.20 23.07 15.12
C PHE A 248 3.60 21.68 15.27
N ASP A 249 2.35 21.56 14.84
CA ASP A 249 1.69 20.27 14.59
C ASP A 249 2.34 19.59 13.36
N ASP A 250 2.19 18.27 13.26
CA ASP A 250 2.81 17.46 12.21
C ASP A 250 2.43 17.95 10.81
N ASP A 251 1.16 18.31 10.59
CA ASP A 251 0.67 18.83 9.31
C ASP A 251 1.31 20.18 8.94
N ARG A 252 1.53 21.05 9.92
CA ARG A 252 2.15 22.36 9.70
C ARG A 252 3.64 22.19 9.37
N LEU A 253 4.33 21.28 10.06
CA LEU A 253 5.72 20.94 9.80
C LEU A 253 5.90 20.28 8.43
N LYS A 254 5.05 19.31 8.07
CA LYS A 254 5.06 18.69 6.73
C LYS A 254 4.81 19.70 5.63
N GLY A 255 3.84 20.60 5.80
CA GLY A 255 3.60 21.70 4.87
C GLY A 255 4.81 22.62 4.72
N LEU A 256 5.51 22.93 5.82
CA LEU A 256 6.76 23.69 5.78
C LEU A 256 7.85 22.94 5.01
N LEU A 257 8.05 21.64 5.27
CA LEU A 257 9.03 20.84 4.54
C LEU A 257 8.71 20.78 3.05
N LEU A 258 7.43 20.64 2.70
CA LEU A 258 6.97 20.64 1.31
C LEU A 258 7.27 21.97 0.61
N ASP A 259 7.02 23.11 1.26
CA ASP A 259 7.32 24.45 0.73
C ASP A 259 8.81 24.63 0.38
N TYR A 260 9.70 23.91 1.08
CA TYR A 260 11.15 23.93 0.85
C TYR A 260 11.67 22.71 0.06
N GLY A 261 10.79 21.83 -0.43
CA GLY A 261 11.18 20.63 -1.18
C GLY A 261 11.93 19.58 -0.35
N LEU A 262 11.68 19.51 0.95
CA LEU A 262 12.32 18.60 1.91
C LEU A 262 11.39 17.45 2.36
N GLY A 263 10.17 17.39 1.84
CA GLY A 263 9.22 16.32 2.16
C GLY A 263 9.71 14.98 1.66
N ASN A 264 9.86 14.00 2.56
CA ASN A 264 10.07 12.61 2.18
C ASN A 264 8.70 11.96 1.93
N GLU A 265 8.56 11.20 0.85
CA GLU A 265 7.32 10.49 0.49
C GLU A 265 7.01 9.28 1.38
N GLY A 266 7.58 9.21 2.59
CA GLY A 266 7.36 8.12 3.53
C GLY A 266 6.34 8.49 4.61
N ASP A 267 5.22 7.76 4.67
CA ASP A 267 4.13 7.94 5.64
C ASP A 267 4.45 7.50 7.08
N ASP A 268 5.72 7.53 7.48
CA ASP A 268 6.11 7.16 8.83
C ASP A 268 5.64 8.23 9.82
N MET A 269 4.48 7.99 10.43
CA MET A 269 3.84 8.89 11.40
C MET A 269 4.69 9.20 12.66
N ASN A 270 5.80 8.47 12.87
CA ASN A 270 6.73 8.69 13.98
C ASN A 270 7.97 9.51 13.59
N ASN A 271 7.93 10.22 12.46
CA ASN A 271 9.11 10.85 11.88
C ASN A 271 9.25 12.35 12.19
N ARG A 272 8.39 12.93 13.06
CA ARG A 272 8.37 14.37 13.39
C ARG A 272 9.73 14.90 13.82
N GLU A 273 10.44 14.20 14.70
CA GLU A 273 11.75 14.63 15.17
C GLU A 273 12.79 14.62 14.05
N LYS A 274 12.75 13.62 13.16
CA LYS A 274 13.64 13.55 11.99
C LYS A 274 13.32 14.68 11.02
N GLU A 275 12.05 14.93 10.74
CA GLU A 275 11.55 16.03 9.91
C GLU A 275 12.01 17.39 10.45
N MET A 276 11.85 17.61 11.76
CA MET A 276 12.34 18.83 12.41
C MET A 276 13.86 18.94 12.34
N ASN A 277 14.59 17.85 12.55
CA ASN A 277 16.05 17.82 12.39
C ASN A 277 16.49 18.09 10.95
N THR A 278 15.79 17.55 9.95
CA THR A 278 16.02 17.83 8.53
C THR A 278 15.81 19.31 8.25
N PHE A 279 14.75 19.91 8.78
CA PHE A 279 14.51 21.34 8.63
C PHE A 279 15.57 22.19 9.34
N LEU A 280 15.94 21.87 10.59
CA LEU A 280 16.99 22.57 11.34
C LEU A 280 18.34 22.54 10.61
N ALA A 281 18.71 21.37 10.10
CA ALA A 281 19.90 21.21 9.27
C ALA A 281 19.81 22.05 7.99
N HIS A 282 18.65 22.08 7.33
CA HIS A 282 18.43 22.90 6.15
C HIS A 282 18.54 24.41 6.45
N ILE A 283 18.05 24.91 7.57
CA ILE A 283 18.19 26.33 7.93
C ILE A 283 19.55 26.68 8.55
N GLY A 284 20.47 25.72 8.64
CA GLY A 284 21.83 25.93 9.16
C GLY A 284 21.94 26.00 10.69
N VAL A 285 20.90 25.59 11.41
CA VAL A 285 20.88 25.61 12.87
C VAL A 285 21.55 24.33 13.40
N PRO A 286 22.66 24.42 14.17
CA PRO A 286 23.43 23.27 14.65
C PRO A 286 22.82 22.67 15.92
N LEU A 287 21.51 22.44 15.89
CA LEU A 287 20.75 21.81 16.95
C LEU A 287 20.10 20.55 16.43
N GLN A 288 20.02 19.57 17.32
CA GLN A 288 19.31 18.32 17.10
C GLN A 288 18.26 18.15 18.20
N VAL A 289 17.04 17.85 17.77
CA VAL A 289 15.94 17.39 18.59
C VAL A 289 16.24 15.96 18.98
N GLN A 290 16.35 15.73 20.29
CA GLN A 290 16.48 14.36 20.81
C GLN A 290 15.08 13.75 20.96
N PRO A 291 14.92 12.45 20.61
CA PRO A 291 13.72 11.71 20.96
C PRO A 291 13.56 11.75 22.47
N THR A 292 12.56 12.49 22.94
CA THR A 292 12.15 12.38 24.33
C THR A 292 11.52 11.00 24.43
N SER A 293 12.21 10.06 25.09
CA SER A 293 11.69 8.72 25.38
C SER A 293 10.43 8.84 26.22
N ALA A 294 9.30 9.11 25.57
CA ALA A 294 8.02 9.29 26.21
C ALA A 294 7.46 7.89 26.46
N ALA A 295 7.53 7.45 27.71
CA ALA A 295 6.63 6.40 28.16
C ALA A 295 5.19 6.83 27.80
N PRO A 296 4.39 5.98 27.14
CA PRO A 296 3.07 6.34 26.61
C PRO A 296 2.12 6.65 27.76
N ARG A 297 2.11 7.89 28.23
CA ARG A 297 1.10 8.42 29.16
C ARG A 297 0.02 9.06 28.30
N GLY A 298 -1.07 8.32 28.08
CA GLY A 298 -2.16 8.56 27.12
C GLY A 298 -2.90 9.89 27.21
N SER A 299 -2.19 11.00 27.02
CA SER A 299 -2.72 12.36 27.14
C SER A 299 -2.79 13.12 25.80
N GLY A 300 -2.51 12.47 24.66
CA GLY A 300 -2.66 13.05 23.32
C GLY A 300 -1.83 14.32 23.06
N ARG A 301 -0.97 14.74 24.00
CA ARG A 301 -0.08 15.89 23.85
C ARG A 301 1.29 15.37 23.46
N HIS A 302 1.80 15.85 22.32
CA HIS A 302 3.17 15.57 21.91
C HIS A 302 4.15 16.07 22.97
N PRO A 303 5.17 15.28 23.32
CA PRO A 303 6.19 15.73 24.25
C PRO A 303 6.89 16.97 23.70
N LYS A 304 7.25 17.89 24.59
CA LYS A 304 7.97 19.11 24.20
C LYS A 304 9.36 18.70 23.70
N PRO A 305 9.72 19.03 22.45
CA PRO A 305 11.03 18.67 21.91
C PRO A 305 12.14 19.36 22.72
N VAL A 306 13.20 18.62 23.03
CA VAL A 306 14.40 19.16 23.68
C VAL A 306 15.48 19.33 22.62
N PHE A 307 15.90 20.58 22.40
CA PHE A 307 16.99 20.89 21.49
C PHE A 307 18.33 20.72 22.19
N THR A 308 19.21 19.94 21.59
CA THR A 308 20.58 19.73 22.04
C THR A 308 21.55 20.15 20.94
N ARG A 309 22.75 20.58 21.32
CA ARG A 309 23.76 21.01 20.35
C ARG A 309 24.42 19.79 19.71
N THR A 310 24.53 19.80 18.39
CA THR A 310 25.40 18.85 17.68
C THR A 310 26.84 19.33 17.84
N TYR A 311 27.66 18.53 18.51
CA TYR A 311 29.10 18.78 18.65
C TYR A 311 29.86 18.27 17.43
#